data_AF-A0A523FJY6-F1
#
_entry.id   AF-A0A523FJY6-F1
#
_cell.length_a   1.000
_cell.length_b   1.000
_cell.length_c   1.000
_cell.angle_alpha   90.00
_cell.angle_beta   90.00
_cell.angle_gamma   90.00
#
_symmetry.space_group_name_H-M   'P 1'
#
loop_
_entity.id
_entity.type
_entity.pdbx_description
1 polymer ?
#
loop_
_entity_poly.entity_id
_entity_poly.type
_entity_poly.pdbx_seq_one_letter_code
_entity_poly.pdbx_strand_id
1 'polypeptide(L)' 'MYDLVLAGGRVIDPAQGIDGIRDVAFEDGKVAALAETIDAAGAAQVRDVSGL' A
#
# COMPACT_ATOMS: atom_id res chain seq x y z
N MET A 1 -9.88 -8.04 5.01
CA MET A 1 -10.31 -7.79 3.61
C MET A 1 -10.04 -6.32 3.39
N TYR A 2 -9.25 -5.95 2.40
CA TYR A 2 -8.85 -4.54 2.25
C TYR A 2 -9.85 -3.80 1.37
N ASP A 3 -10.11 -2.52 1.67
CA ASP A 3 -10.95 -1.67 0.82
C ASP A 3 -10.18 -1.21 -0.42
N LEU A 4 -8.90 -0.91 -0.23
CA LEU A 4 -8.01 -0.41 -1.26
C LEU A 4 -6.58 -0.89 -1.01
N VAL A 5 -5.93 -1.40 -2.03
CA VAL A 5 -4.48 -1.63 -2.05
C VAL A 5 -3.86 -0.74 -3.12
N LEU A 6 -2.91 0.11 -2.72
CA LEU A 6 -2.02 0.83 -3.62
C LEU A 6 -0.76 -0.01 -3.79
N ALA A 7 -0.50 -0.48 -5.01
CA ALA A 7 0.60 -1.37 -5.31
C ALA A 7 1.73 -0.65 -6.07
N GLY A 8 2.98 -0.99 -5.75
CA GLY A 8 4.16 -0.52 -6.47
C GLY A 8 4.50 0.97 -6.28
N GLY A 9 3.96 1.60 -5.25
CA GLY A 9 4.16 3.03 -4.99
C GLY A 9 5.46 3.31 -4.23
N ARG A 10 6.06 4.49 -4.46
CA ARG A 10 7.16 4.97 -3.60
C ARG A 10 6.60 5.55 -2.31
N VAL A 11 6.81 4.85 -1.20
CA VAL A 11 6.39 5.30 0.12
C VAL A 11 7.53 6.05 0.78
N ILE A 12 7.23 7.27 1.24
CA ILE A 12 8.13 8.12 2.01
C ILE A 12 7.51 8.35 3.38
N ASP A 13 8.04 7.68 4.40
CA ASP A 13 7.62 7.83 5.80
C ASP A 13 8.83 8.16 6.69
N PRO A 14 9.03 9.45 7.01
CA PRO A 14 10.12 9.90 7.88
C PRO A 14 10.04 9.36 9.32
N ALA A 15 8.85 9.06 9.82
CA ALA A 15 8.67 8.56 11.19
C ALA A 15 9.18 7.12 11.33
N GLN A 16 9.16 6.36 10.24
CA GLN A 16 9.68 4.99 10.17
C GLN A 16 11.01 4.90 9.40
N GLY A 17 11.52 6.02 8.87
CA GLY A 17 12.73 6.06 8.06
C GLY A 17 12.60 5.33 6.71
N ILE A 18 11.39 5.25 6.16
CA ILE A 18 11.11 4.54 4.92
C ILE A 18 11.22 5.50 3.75
N ASP A 19 12.01 5.13 2.76
CA ASP A 19 12.00 5.68 1.41
C ASP A 19 12.24 4.52 0.44
N GLY A 20 11.19 4.04 -0.21
CA GLY A 20 11.30 2.91 -1.13
C GLY A 20 9.97 2.45 -1.73
N ILE A 21 10.04 1.48 -2.65
CA ILE A 21 8.86 0.92 -3.30
C ILE A 21 8.17 -0.06 -2.36
N ARG A 22 6.89 0.19 -2.07
CA ARG A 22 6.04 -0.59 -1.17
C ARG A 22 4.58 -0.52 -1.58
N ASP A 23 3.83 -1.50 -1.10
CA ASP A 23 2.40 -1.55 -1.19
C ASP A 23 1.78 -1.02 0.12
N VAL A 24 0.65 -0.32 -0.02
CA VAL A 24 -0.13 0.22 1.09
C VAL A 24 -1.56 -0.29 1.01
N ALA A 25 -2.02 -0.99 2.04
CA ALA A 25 -3.39 -1.43 2.14
C ALA A 25 -4.19 -0.55 3.12
N PHE A 26 -5.44 -0.30 2.75
CA PHE A 26 -6.39 0.47 3.53
C PHE A 26 -7.59 -0.38 3.92
N GLU A 27 -8.06 -0.19 5.15
CA GLU A 27 -9.28 -0.79 5.71
C GLU A 27 -9.95 0.27 6.60
N ASP A 28 -11.24 0.50 6.41
CA ASP A 28 -12.06 1.48 7.13
C ASP A 28 -11.44 2.89 7.13
N GLY A 29 -10.84 3.28 6.00
CA GLY A 29 -10.21 4.59 5.81
C GLY A 29 -8.88 4.78 6.56
N LYS A 30 -8.30 3.72 7.12
CA LYS A 30 -6.98 3.73 7.80
C LYS A 30 -5.99 2.86 7.05
N VAL A 31 -4.70 3.11 7.27
CA VAL A 31 -3.64 2.21 6.80
C VAL A 31 -3.70 0.93 7.63
N ALA A 32 -4.04 -0.17 6.99
CA ALA A 32 -4.15 -1.49 7.61
C ALA A 32 -2.84 -2.27 7.51
N ALA A 33 -2.11 -2.11 6.40
CA ALA A 33 -0.82 -2.76 6.20
C ALA A 33 0.11 -1.94 5.29
N LEU A 34 1.41 -2.11 5.53
CA LEU A 34 2.50 -1.54 4.74
C LEU A 34 3.58 -2.62 4.57
N ALA A 35 3.86 -3.04 3.34
CA ALA A 35 4.87 -4.07 3.05
C ALA A 35 5.49 -3.86 1.67
N GLU A 36 6.59 -4.55 1.35
CA GLU A 36 7.19 -4.51 0.00
C GLU A 36 6.25 -5.07 -1.07
N THR A 37 5.45 -6.07 -0.70
CA THR A 37 4.39 -6.61 -1.55
C THR A 37 3.25 -7.06 -0.64
N ILE A 38 2.02 -6.64 -0.95
CA ILE A 38 0.82 -7.08 -0.24
C ILE A 38 0.05 -8.03 -1.16
N ASP A 39 -0.31 -9.19 -0.63
CA ASP A 39 -1.26 -10.06 -1.32
C ASP A 39 -2.62 -9.34 -1.40
N ALA A 40 -2.95 -8.88 -2.60
CA ALA A 40 -4.18 -8.17 -2.88
C ALA A 40 -5.37 -9.12 -3.13
N ALA A 41 -5.19 -10.44 -2.96
CA ALA A 41 -6.27 -11.41 -3.04
C ALA A 41 -7.36 -11.10 -2.01
N GLY A 42 -8.50 -10.60 -2.50
CA GLY A 42 -9.63 -10.19 -1.66
C GLY A 42 -9.63 -8.71 -1.26
N ALA A 43 -8.78 -7.86 -1.85
CA ALA A 43 -8.97 -6.41 -1.79
C ALA A 43 -10.16 -6.01 -2.67
N ALA A 44 -11.03 -5.12 -2.18
CA ALA A 44 -12.15 -4.59 -2.96
C ALA A 44 -11.68 -3.76 -4.15
N GLN A 45 -10.55 -3.06 -4.00
CA GLN A 45 -9.88 -2.33 -5.07
C GLN A 45 -8.37 -2.48 -4.99
N VAL A 46 -7.74 -2.58 -6.16
CA VAL A 46 -6.29 -2.56 -6.32
C VAL A 46 -5.94 -1.50 -7.34
N ARG A 47 -5.00 -0.61 -7.00
CA ARG A 47 -4.48 0.41 -7.91
C ARG A 47 -2.98 0.30 -7.98
N ASP A 48 -2.48 0.00 -9.17
CA ASP A 48 -1.07 0.14 -9.49
C ASP A 48 -0.74 1.63 -9.58
N VAL A 49 0.23 2.06 -8.78
CA VAL A 49 0.73 3.45 -8.73
C VAL A 49 2.22 3.52 -9.05
N SER A 50 2.76 2.49 -9.70
CA SER A 50 4.14 2.47 -10.15
C SER A 50 4.43 3.55 -11.19
N GLY A 51 5.62 4.16 -11.10
CA GLY A 51 6.10 5.16 -12.04
C GLY A 51 5.45 6.55 -11.95
N LEU A 52 4.61 6.79 -10.94
CA LEU A 52 4.01 8.11 -10.62
C LEU A 52 4.86 8.93 -9.64
#